data_AF-A0A2G6NF28-F1
#
_entry.id   AF-A0A2G6NF28-F1
#
_cell.length_a   1.000
_cell.length_b   1.000
_cell.length_c   1.000
_cell.angle_alpha   90.00
_cell.angle_beta   90.00
_cell.angle_gamma   90.00
#
_symmetry.space_group_name_H-M   'P 1'
#
loop_
_entity.id
_entity.type
_entity.pdbx_description
1 polymer ?
#
loop_
_entity_poly.entity_id
_entity_poly.type
_entity_poly.pdbx_seq_one_letter_code
_entity_poly.pdbx_strand_id
1 'polypeptide(L)'
;MNQLIQENTTDICTTLFYRLTHQGLSPLEVNRIVKDTYNILKNGGNFTISLINAELTRLGWPHFLLDDFSFELIIALLEKEFDFTVRVHFIH
;
A
#
# COMPACT_ATOMS: atom_id res chain seq x y z
N MET A 1 2.31 -20.17 18.80
CA MET A 1 2.75 -19.78 17.44
C MET A 1 2.23 -18.39 17.06
N ASN A 2 2.23 -17.40 17.99
CA ASN A 2 1.65 -16.06 17.73
C ASN A 2 2.67 -14.90 17.85
N GLN A 3 3.95 -15.16 18.11
CA GLN A 3 4.96 -14.08 18.20
C GLN A 3 5.65 -13.76 16.87
N LEU A 4 5.86 -14.75 15.99
CA LEU A 4 6.57 -14.57 14.71
C LEU A 4 5.76 -13.82 13.63
N ILE A 5 4.43 -13.84 13.70
CA ILE A 5 3.56 -13.14 12.74
C ILE A 5 3.52 -11.64 13.07
N GLN A 6 3.50 -11.31 14.37
CA GLN A 6 3.35 -9.94 14.87
C GLN A 6 4.61 -9.08 14.67
N GLU A 7 5.80 -9.69 14.73
CA GLU A 7 7.08 -9.02 14.45
C GLU A 7 7.12 -8.50 13.00
N ASN A 8 6.65 -9.30 12.04
CA ASN A 8 6.75 -8.93 10.64
C ASN A 8 5.77 -7.82 10.19
N THR A 9 4.54 -7.75 10.71
CA THR A 9 3.62 -6.65 10.35
C THR A 9 4.14 -5.32 10.90
N THR A 10 4.68 -5.33 12.12
CA THR A 10 5.25 -4.13 12.75
C THR A 10 6.39 -3.56 11.91
N ASP A 11 7.24 -4.44 11.37
CA ASP A 11 8.34 -4.04 10.48
C ASP A 11 7.86 -3.48 9.14
N ILE A 12 6.81 -4.08 8.54
CA ILE A 12 6.18 -3.57 7.31
C ILE A 12 5.58 -2.18 7.54
N CYS A 13 4.77 -2.03 8.60
CA CYS A 13 4.15 -0.75 8.96
C CYS A 13 5.20 0.33 9.22
N THR A 14 6.25 0.00 9.98
CA THR A 14 7.32 0.95 10.31
C THR A 14 8.09 1.36 9.07
N THR A 15 8.42 0.40 8.19
CA THR A 15 9.13 0.68 6.93
C THR A 15 8.29 1.54 6.00
N LEU A 16 7.01 1.21 5.81
CA LEU A 16 6.07 1.97 4.98
C LEU A 16 5.92 3.40 5.51
N PHE A 17 5.72 3.54 6.83
CA PHE A 17 5.56 4.82 7.48
C PHE A 17 6.81 5.69 7.33
N TYR A 18 8.01 5.12 7.57
CA TYR A 18 9.27 5.83 7.40
C TYR A 18 9.45 6.32 5.96
N ARG A 19 9.17 5.47 4.96
CA ARG A 19 9.32 5.85 3.55
C ARG A 19 8.39 6.97 3.13
N LEU A 20 7.10 6.81 3.38
CA LEU A 20 6.11 7.79 2.93
C LEU A 20 6.28 9.12 3.65
N THR A 21 6.70 9.11 4.93
CA THR A 21 7.04 10.36 5.63
C THR A 21 8.29 11.04 5.06
N HIS A 22 9.29 10.27 4.61
CA HIS A 22 10.46 10.82 3.89
C HIS A 22 10.09 11.39 2.50
N GLN A 23 8.98 10.95 1.92
CA GLN A 23 8.41 11.53 0.69
C GLN A 23 7.53 12.77 0.95
N GLY A 24 7.43 13.22 2.21
CA GLY A 24 6.73 14.43 2.60
C GLY A 24 5.29 14.22 3.07
N LEU A 25 4.81 12.97 3.18
CA LEU A 25 3.47 12.70 3.71
C LEU A 25 3.48 12.81 5.23
N SER A 26 2.45 13.43 5.78
CA SER A 26 2.20 13.38 7.22
C SER A 26 1.77 11.99 7.67
N PRO A 27 1.93 11.65 8.97
CA PRO A 27 1.43 10.39 9.54
C PRO A 27 -0.05 10.10 9.25
N LEU A 28 -0.88 11.16 9.20
CA LEU A 28 -2.30 11.04 8.87
C LEU A 28 -2.50 10.70 7.40
N GLU A 29 -1.71 11.29 6.51
CA GLU A 29 -1.74 10.99 5.07
C GLU A 29 -1.28 9.56 4.78
N VAL A 30 -0.26 9.06 5.49
CA VAL A 30 0.15 7.65 5.42
C VAL A 30 -1.01 6.70 5.76
N ASN A 31 -1.78 7.01 6.79
CA ASN A 31 -2.95 6.18 7.12
C ASN A 31 -4.05 6.27 6.05
N ARG A 32 -4.25 7.46 5.44
CA ARG A 32 -5.27 7.66 4.40
C ARG A 32 -4.90 6.94 3.11
N ILE A 33 -3.64 6.99 2.68
CA ILE A 33 -3.21 6.34 1.44
C ILE A 33 -3.35 4.81 1.52
N VAL A 34 -3.07 4.20 2.68
CA VAL A 34 -3.30 2.76 2.89
C VAL A 34 -4.79 2.43 2.74
N LYS A 35 -5.68 3.23 3.36
CA LYS A 35 -7.13 3.05 3.27
C LYS A 35 -7.67 3.26 1.84
N ASP A 36 -7.18 4.27 1.15
CA ASP A 36 -7.59 4.58 -0.21
C ASP A 36 -7.13 3.47 -1.17
N THR A 37 -5.90 3.00 -1.01
CA THR A 37 -5.38 1.85 -1.76
C THR A 37 -6.22 0.59 -1.51
N TYR A 38 -6.56 0.29 -0.24
CA TYR A 38 -7.49 -0.78 0.07
C TYR A 38 -8.85 -0.60 -0.61
N ASN A 39 -9.41 0.61 -0.59
CA ASN A 39 -10.71 0.89 -1.21
C ASN A 39 -10.71 0.72 -2.73
N ILE A 40 -9.57 0.96 -3.40
CA ILE A 40 -9.39 0.71 -4.83
C ILE A 40 -9.34 -0.81 -5.07
N LEU A 41 -8.60 -1.54 -4.24
CA LEU A 41 -8.36 -2.98 -4.42
C LEU A 41 -9.51 -3.88 -3.96
N LYS A 42 -10.34 -3.46 -3.00
CA LYS A 42 -11.31 -4.31 -2.29
C LYS A 42 -12.33 -5.02 -3.18
N ASN A 43 -12.62 -4.47 -4.37
CA ASN A 43 -13.56 -5.06 -5.31
C ASN A 43 -12.92 -6.13 -6.21
N GLY A 44 -11.63 -6.40 -6.04
CA GLY A 44 -10.86 -7.33 -6.86
C GLY A 44 -10.60 -6.80 -8.27
N GLY A 45 -9.81 -7.54 -9.04
CA GLY A 45 -9.42 -7.19 -10.40
C GLY A 45 -7.92 -7.29 -10.65
N ASN A 46 -7.51 -6.98 -11.87
CA ASN A 46 -6.10 -6.86 -12.24
C ASN A 46 -5.68 -5.40 -12.11
N PHE A 47 -4.72 -5.14 -11.23
CA PHE A 47 -4.20 -3.81 -10.99
C PHE A 47 -2.72 -3.75 -11.33
N THR A 48 -2.32 -2.69 -12.02
CA THR A 48 -0.93 -2.28 -12.16
C THR A 48 -0.69 -1.07 -11.25
N ILE A 49 0.55 -0.83 -10.86
CA ILE A 49 0.89 0.36 -10.06
C ILE A 49 0.48 1.67 -10.74
N SER A 50 0.56 1.73 -12.06
CA SER A 50 0.11 2.89 -12.84
C SER A 50 -1.39 3.12 -12.72
N LEU A 51 -2.20 2.05 -12.73
CA LEU A 51 -3.65 2.14 -12.50
C LEU A 51 -3.95 2.59 -11.08
N ILE A 52 -3.24 2.06 -10.08
CA ILE A 52 -3.42 2.47 -8.68
C ILE A 52 -3.05 3.95 -8.49
N ASN A 53 -1.91 4.39 -9.02
CA ASN A 53 -1.53 5.80 -8.98
C ASN A 53 -2.53 6.70 -9.70
N ALA A 54 -3.12 6.24 -10.82
CA ALA A 54 -4.16 6.99 -11.51
C ALA A 54 -5.43 7.14 -10.64
N GLU A 55 -5.89 6.07 -10.00
CA GLU A 55 -7.04 6.12 -9.09
C GLU A 55 -6.76 6.96 -7.83
N LEU A 56 -5.56 6.86 -7.24
CA LEU A 56 -5.15 7.73 -6.15
C LEU A 56 -5.12 9.21 -6.59
N THR A 57 -4.65 9.50 -7.81
CA THR A 57 -4.69 10.86 -8.38
C THR A 57 -6.13 11.37 -8.46
N ARG A 58 -7.10 10.53 -8.85
CA ARG A 58 -8.53 10.89 -8.87
C ARG A 58 -9.09 11.20 -7.48
N LEU A 59 -8.50 10.63 -6.44
CA LEU A 59 -8.84 10.91 -5.03
C LEU A 59 -8.13 12.15 -4.47
N GLY A 60 -7.30 12.83 -5.27
CA GLY A 60 -6.61 14.06 -4.90
C GLY A 60 -5.15 13.88 -4.45
N TRP A 61 -4.61 12.66 -4.56
CA TRP A 61 -3.20 12.41 -4.27
C TRP A 61 -2.28 12.93 -5.40
N PRO A 62 -1.03 13.28 -5.09
CA PRO A 62 -0.02 13.56 -6.11
C PRO A 62 0.13 12.44 -7.13
N HIS A 63 0.48 12.82 -8.36
CA HIS A 63 0.77 11.86 -9.41
C HIS A 63 2.05 11.08 -9.10
N PHE A 64 2.07 9.78 -9.41
CA PHE A 64 3.19 8.87 -9.11
C PHE A 64 3.63 8.85 -7.63
N LEU A 65 2.66 8.95 -6.72
CA LEU A 65 2.91 8.95 -5.28
C LEU A 65 3.49 7.62 -4.78
N LEU A 66 2.96 6.50 -5.28
CA LEU A 66 3.44 5.17 -4.91
C LEU A 66 4.47 4.70 -5.93
N ASP A 67 5.68 4.41 -5.45
CA ASP A 67 6.65 3.58 -6.16
C ASP A 67 6.36 2.08 -5.93
N ASP A 68 6.99 1.22 -6.73
CA ASP A 68 6.76 -0.23 -6.69
C ASP A 68 6.96 -0.80 -5.29
N PHE A 69 8.00 -0.34 -4.59
CA PHE A 69 8.32 -0.82 -3.26
C PHE A 69 7.30 -0.41 -2.20
N SER A 70 6.85 0.85 -2.22
CA SER A 70 5.84 1.35 -1.28
C SER A 70 4.49 0.70 -1.55
N PHE A 71 4.17 0.42 -2.82
CA PHE A 71 3.00 -0.34 -3.18
C PHE A 71 3.08 -1.79 -2.67
N GLU A 72 4.20 -2.48 -2.86
CA GLU A 72 4.42 -3.84 -2.34
C GLU A 72 4.29 -3.90 -0.82
N LEU A 73 4.79 -2.91 -0.08
CA LEU A 73 4.61 -2.84 1.37
C LEU A 73 3.14 -2.69 1.78
N ILE A 74 2.37 -1.88 1.05
CA ILE A 74 0.92 -1.76 1.28
C ILE A 74 0.23 -3.09 0.99
N ILE A 75 0.58 -3.76 -0.10
CA ILE A 75 0.03 -5.09 -0.42
C ILE A 75 0.35 -6.09 0.69
N ALA A 76 1.62 -6.20 1.09
CA ALA A 76 2.04 -7.12 2.15
C ALA A 76 1.34 -6.84 3.48
N LEU A 77 1.07 -5.58 3.79
CA LEU A 77 0.26 -5.18 4.95
C LEU A 77 -1.20 -5.67 4.81
N LEU A 78 -1.81 -5.46 3.64
CA LEU A 78 -3.20 -5.84 3.41
C LEU A 78 -3.40 -7.36 3.39
N GLU A 79 -2.47 -8.11 2.82
CA GLU A 79 -2.53 -9.58 2.78
C GLU A 79 -2.40 -10.19 4.18
N LYS A 80 -1.55 -9.62 5.04
CA LYS A 80 -1.37 -10.10 6.41
C LYS A 80 -2.51 -9.75 7.36
N GLU A 81 -3.07 -8.55 7.23
CA GLU A 81 -4.04 -8.05 8.21
C GLU A 81 -5.50 -8.31 7.80
N PHE A 82 -5.78 -8.54 6.51
CA PHE A 82 -7.16 -8.60 6.00
C PHE A 82 -7.50 -9.88 5.22
N ASP A 83 -6.68 -10.93 5.29
CA ASP A 83 -6.85 -12.18 4.50
C ASP A 83 -7.03 -11.90 2.98
N PHE A 84 -6.46 -10.80 2.52
CA PHE A 84 -6.53 -10.36 1.13
C PHE A 84 -5.51 -11.16 0.30
N THR A 85 -5.79 -11.39 -0.99
CA THR A 85 -4.79 -11.97 -1.91
C THR A 85 -4.69 -11.07 -3.14
N VAL A 86 -3.52 -10.49 -3.38
CA VAL A 86 -3.29 -9.60 -4.53
C VAL A 86 -2.30 -10.26 -5.49
N ARG A 87 -2.70 -10.44 -6.75
CA ARG A 87 -1.79 -10.91 -7.81
C ARG A 87 -1.33 -9.73 -8.66
N VAL A 88 -0.20 -9.15 -8.28
CA VAL A 88 0.45 -8.07 -9.05
C VAL A 88 1.14 -8.66 -10.27
N HIS A 89 0.88 -8.07 -11.45
CA HIS A 89 1.58 -8.41 -12.69
C HIS A 89 2.35 -7.19 -13.17
N PHE A 90 3.68 -7.28 -13.21
CA PHE A 90 4.54 -6.25 -13.80
C PHE A 90 4.61 -6.48 -15.31
N ILE A 91 4.11 -5.52 -16.10
CA ILE A 91 4.28 -5.52 -17.56
C ILE A 91 5.41 -4.51 -17.85
N HIS A 92 6.55 -5.02 -18.29
CA HIS A 92 7.69 -4.23 -18.79
C HIS A 92 7.38 -3.60 -20.15
#